data_AF-A0A9D6RLD5-F1
#
_entry.id   AF-A0A9D6RLD5-F1
#
_cell.length_a   1.000
_cell.length_b   1.000
_cell.length_c   1.000
_cell.angle_alpha   90.00
_cell.angle_beta   90.00
_cell.angle_gamma   90.00
#
_symmetry.space_group_name_H-M   'P 1'
#
loop_
_entity.id
_entity.type
_entity.pdbx_description
1 polymer ?
#
loop_
_entity_poly.entity_id
_entity_poly.type
_entity_poly.pdbx_seq_one_letter_code
_entity_poly.pdbx_strand_id
1 'polypeptide(L)'
;MSLSNGVKKALRLAVGTAGAAAGAVAGAVAGVAVGGALGAIIGICGAPPLSLEWLQPLHNVAGMPGQITHGKVEALASRLAGPRIGRIAGAVAGGLVGTAAGALIGGVGVGLAGADIVARQAVKLVPRPEPGPDTDPRPTYERGWGKQIPEPDGVIREDQHHFLYNNAAMDVLAQDAARDPEMARIQQFLQSDPEYHRMIQMGGWNLDSYLGSPAPGVSPATFHHFTEPFMPGFKPAAWQARQCYDKAADSWKAGDRKAAMYYLGAAVHIAQDVALPQHAIGEVSFVGKMIGHQMMENWAESQFDRLKPAPGEGGAYPDARTPEEFVEQISREATAEYGQAVRDAFRYVGHRVEKERQGLPTDHASQTDFQSEVYGHTMKRAVRLTPGFFRMFFRDMEAQGYPIQG
;
A
#
# COMPACT_ATOMS: atom_id res chain seq x y z
N MET A 1 -36.47 -46.58 -22.89
CA MET A 1 -36.65 -45.97 -24.23
C MET A 1 -35.27 -45.67 -24.82
N SER A 2 -34.93 -46.25 -25.98
CA SER A 2 -33.66 -45.97 -26.68
C SER A 2 -33.83 -44.75 -27.57
N LEU A 3 -32.98 -43.73 -27.40
CA LEU A 3 -32.97 -42.56 -28.28
C LEU A 3 -32.68 -42.99 -29.72
N SER A 4 -33.44 -42.44 -30.66
CA SER A 4 -33.24 -42.71 -32.09
C SER A 4 -31.84 -42.26 -32.54
N ASN A 5 -31.28 -42.94 -33.54
CA ASN A 5 -29.94 -42.65 -34.04
C ASN A 5 -29.79 -41.19 -34.53
N GLY A 6 -30.88 -40.56 -34.98
CA GLY A 6 -30.90 -39.14 -35.34
C GLY A 6 -30.66 -38.21 -34.15
N VAL A 7 -31.28 -38.48 -33.01
CA VAL A 7 -31.13 -37.68 -31.77
C VAL A 7 -29.72 -37.82 -31.19
N LYS A 8 -29.14 -39.03 -31.23
CA LYS A 8 -27.75 -39.26 -30.81
C LYS A 8 -26.74 -38.52 -31.70
N LYS A 9 -27.00 -38.44 -33.00
CA LYS A 9 -26.14 -37.71 -33.95
C LYS A 9 -26.23 -36.19 -33.76
N ALA A 10 -27.43 -35.66 -33.54
CA ALA A 10 -27.65 -34.24 -33.25
C ALA A 10 -27.01 -33.81 -31.92
N LEU A 11 -27.12 -34.63 -30.87
CA LEU A 11 -26.46 -34.39 -29.58
C LEU A 11 -24.93 -34.38 -29.69
N ARG A 12 -24.35 -35.33 -30.44
CA ARG A 12 -22.89 -35.35 -30.68
C ARG A 12 -22.41 -34.12 -31.46
N LEU A 13 -23.21 -33.67 -32.43
CA LEU A 13 -22.87 -32.48 -33.21
C LEU A 13 -22.94 -31.21 -32.35
N ALA A 14 -24.00 -31.05 -31.54
CA ALA A 14 -24.19 -29.92 -30.64
C ALA A 14 -23.13 -29.84 -29.52
N VAL A 15 -22.74 -30.98 -28.95
CA VAL A 15 -21.64 -31.05 -27.99
C VAL A 15 -20.29 -30.73 -28.65
N GLY A 16 -20.10 -31.16 -29.90
CA GLY A 16 -18.91 -30.83 -30.69
C GLY A 16 -18.77 -29.33 -31.01
N THR A 17 -19.85 -28.66 -31.43
CA THR A 17 -19.84 -27.21 -31.71
C THR A 17 -19.74 -26.38 -30.43
N ALA A 18 -20.38 -26.79 -29.34
CA ALA A 18 -20.23 -26.13 -28.04
C ALA A 18 -18.80 -26.26 -27.49
N GLY A 19 -18.17 -27.43 -27.65
CA GLY A 19 -16.77 -27.66 -27.26
C GLY A 19 -15.78 -26.83 -28.10
N ALA A 20 -16.03 -26.68 -29.41
CA ALA A 20 -15.18 -25.87 -30.28
C ALA A 20 -15.29 -24.36 -29.97
N ALA A 21 -16.51 -23.86 -29.68
CA ALA A 21 -16.72 -22.46 -29.30
C ALA A 21 -16.09 -22.14 -27.92
N ALA A 22 -16.24 -23.04 -26.93
CA ALA A 22 -15.58 -22.91 -25.64
C ALA A 22 -14.06 -22.95 -25.76
N GLY A 23 -13.52 -23.82 -26.63
CA GLY A 23 -12.08 -23.90 -26.93
C GLY A 23 -11.53 -22.63 -27.59
N ALA A 24 -12.28 -22.01 -28.50
CA ALA A 24 -11.89 -20.77 -29.17
C ALA A 24 -11.88 -19.57 -28.21
N VAL A 25 -12.89 -19.46 -27.33
CA VAL A 25 -12.96 -18.41 -26.30
C VAL A 25 -11.85 -18.58 -25.27
N ALA A 26 -11.60 -19.80 -24.80
CA ALA A 26 -10.49 -20.10 -23.89
C ALA A 26 -9.12 -19.81 -24.53
N GLY A 27 -8.96 -20.13 -25.82
CA GLY A 27 -7.75 -19.83 -26.58
C GLY A 27 -7.50 -18.33 -26.74
N ALA A 28 -8.56 -17.54 -27.00
CA ALA A 28 -8.45 -16.08 -27.11
C ALA A 28 -8.12 -15.42 -25.77
N VAL A 29 -8.77 -15.86 -24.67
CA VAL A 29 -8.49 -15.35 -23.31
C VAL A 29 -7.06 -15.70 -22.88
N ALA A 30 -6.60 -16.93 -23.15
CA ALA A 30 -5.23 -17.34 -22.86
C ALA A 30 -4.20 -16.56 -23.72
N GLY A 31 -4.50 -16.30 -24.99
CA GLY A 31 -3.63 -15.52 -25.89
C GLY A 31 -3.45 -14.07 -25.42
N VAL A 32 -4.53 -13.42 -24.98
CA VAL A 32 -4.50 -12.06 -24.42
C VAL A 32 -3.77 -12.03 -23.07
N ALA A 33 -4.01 -13.02 -22.20
CA ALA A 33 -3.34 -13.11 -20.90
C ALA A 33 -1.83 -13.36 -21.03
N VAL A 34 -1.41 -14.25 -21.94
CA VAL A 34 0.01 -14.55 -22.19
C VAL A 34 0.69 -13.38 -22.90
N GLY A 35 0.02 -12.74 -23.87
CA GLY A 35 0.53 -11.54 -24.53
C GLY A 35 0.70 -10.36 -23.57
N GLY A 36 -0.28 -10.15 -22.68
CA GLY A 36 -0.23 -9.14 -21.62
C GLY A 36 0.85 -9.44 -20.57
N ALA A 37 0.99 -10.70 -20.14
CA ALA A 37 2.02 -11.11 -19.19
C ALA A 37 3.44 -10.99 -19.78
N LEU A 38 3.64 -11.38 -21.05
CA LEU A 38 4.92 -11.19 -21.74
C LEU A 38 5.22 -9.72 -21.97
N GLY A 39 4.22 -8.90 -22.36
CA GLY A 39 4.37 -7.46 -22.48
C GLY A 39 4.76 -6.79 -21.15
N ALA A 40 4.16 -7.23 -20.04
CA ALA A 40 4.50 -6.77 -18.70
C ALA A 40 5.91 -7.20 -18.28
N ILE A 41 6.29 -8.46 -18.49
CA ILE A 41 7.63 -8.98 -18.17
C ILE A 41 8.71 -8.26 -19.00
N ILE A 42 8.47 -8.06 -20.30
CA ILE A 42 9.42 -7.37 -21.19
C ILE A 42 9.52 -5.88 -20.82
N GLY A 43 8.40 -5.24 -20.47
CA GLY A 43 8.38 -3.87 -19.95
C GLY A 43 9.13 -3.72 -18.62
N ILE A 44 9.02 -4.70 -17.72
CA ILE A 44 9.77 -4.76 -16.46
C ILE A 44 11.28 -4.96 -16.71
N CYS A 45 11.66 -5.67 -17.78
CA CYS A 45 13.06 -5.94 -18.12
C CYS A 45 13.75 -4.86 -18.98
N GLY A 46 13.04 -3.81 -19.40
CA GLY A 46 13.64 -2.65 -20.08
C GLY A 46 14.19 -2.90 -21.50
N ALA A 47 13.67 -3.90 -22.22
CA ALA A 47 14.04 -4.11 -23.61
C ALA A 47 13.41 -3.05 -24.55
N PRO A 48 14.09 -2.65 -25.65
CA PRO A 48 13.55 -1.67 -26.60
C PRO A 48 12.25 -2.19 -27.27
N PRO A 49 11.37 -1.29 -27.75
CA PRO A 49 10.11 -1.69 -28.39
C PRO A 49 10.39 -2.57 -29.62
N LEU A 50 9.74 -3.73 -29.65
CA LEU A 50 9.94 -4.74 -30.70
C LEU A 50 9.32 -4.26 -32.02
N SER A 51 10.04 -4.42 -33.13
CA SER A 51 9.45 -4.32 -34.47
C SER A 51 8.54 -5.52 -34.75
N LEU A 52 7.55 -5.35 -35.63
CA LEU A 52 6.59 -6.39 -36.04
C LEU A 52 7.24 -7.72 -36.50
N GLU A 53 8.48 -7.67 -36.99
CA GLU A 53 9.25 -8.84 -37.43
C GLU A 53 9.63 -9.80 -36.28
N TRP A 54 9.72 -9.31 -35.03
CA TRP A 54 10.01 -10.14 -33.85
C TRP A 54 8.80 -10.96 -33.38
N LEU A 55 7.59 -10.60 -33.82
CA LEU A 55 6.34 -11.31 -33.48
C LEU A 55 6.01 -12.44 -34.47
N GLN A 56 6.74 -12.54 -35.58
CA GLN A 56 6.57 -13.60 -36.60
C GLN A 56 6.59 -15.03 -35.99
N PRO A 57 7.46 -15.36 -35.02
CA PRO A 57 7.46 -16.68 -34.38
C PRO A 57 6.22 -16.94 -33.52
N LEU A 58 5.62 -15.90 -32.91
CA LEU A 58 4.39 -16.03 -32.10
C LEU A 58 3.16 -16.26 -32.98
N HIS A 59 3.14 -15.66 -34.18
CA HIS A 59 2.11 -15.92 -35.19
C HIS A 59 2.12 -17.39 -35.66
N ASN A 60 3.30 -18.01 -35.72
CA ASN A 60 3.47 -19.42 -36.06
C ASN A 60 3.10 -20.38 -34.90
N VAL A 61 3.17 -19.91 -33.64
CA VAL A 61 2.73 -20.69 -32.46
C VAL A 61 1.20 -20.63 -32.29
N ALA A 62 0.57 -19.50 -32.62
CA ALA A 62 -0.89 -19.35 -32.59
C ALA A 62 -1.61 -20.12 -33.73
N GLY A 63 -0.90 -20.47 -34.81
CA GLY A 63 -1.43 -21.21 -35.96
C GLY A 63 -1.37 -22.75 -35.86
N MET A 64 -0.84 -23.32 -34.78
CA MET A 64 -0.76 -24.78 -34.62
C MET A 64 -1.93 -25.29 -33.76
N PRO A 65 -2.77 -26.22 -34.26
CA PRO A 65 -3.76 -26.90 -33.42
C PRO A 65 -3.04 -27.83 -32.44
N GLY A 66 -2.80 -27.33 -31.23
CA GLY A 66 -2.20 -28.08 -30.12
C GLY A 66 -1.99 -27.20 -28.88
N GLN A 67 -2.24 -27.76 -27.70
CA GLN A 67 -2.14 -27.05 -26.41
C GLN A 67 -0.78 -26.34 -26.24
N ILE A 68 -0.84 -25.07 -25.82
CA ILE A 68 0.32 -24.34 -25.30
C ILE A 68 0.65 -24.98 -23.95
N THR A 69 1.77 -25.70 -23.88
CA THR A 69 2.22 -26.34 -22.64
C THR A 69 3.33 -25.51 -21.99
N HIS A 70 3.46 -25.62 -20.66
CA HIS A 70 4.56 -25.05 -19.86
C HIS A 70 5.92 -25.20 -20.56
N GLY A 71 6.24 -26.41 -21.01
CA GLY A 71 7.52 -26.71 -21.68
C GLY A 71 7.73 -25.99 -23.01
N LYS A 72 6.68 -25.66 -23.77
CA LYS A 72 6.81 -24.92 -25.03
C LYS A 72 7.12 -23.44 -24.78
N VAL A 73 6.47 -22.83 -23.78
CA VAL A 73 6.74 -21.43 -23.39
C VAL A 73 8.13 -21.30 -22.78
N GLU A 74 8.49 -22.23 -21.90
CA GLU A 74 9.82 -22.30 -21.30
C GLU A 74 10.93 -22.43 -22.34
N ALA A 75 10.77 -23.36 -23.29
CA ALA A 75 11.77 -23.58 -24.34
C ALA A 75 11.92 -22.36 -25.27
N LEU A 76 10.82 -21.69 -25.61
CA LEU A 76 10.84 -20.50 -26.45
C LEU A 76 11.52 -19.32 -25.73
N ALA A 77 11.11 -19.02 -24.50
CA ALA A 77 11.72 -17.96 -23.71
C ALA A 77 13.19 -18.27 -23.35
N SER A 78 13.54 -19.55 -23.15
CA SER A 78 14.93 -19.98 -22.95
C SER A 78 15.82 -19.67 -24.16
N ARG A 79 15.29 -19.85 -25.37
CA ARG A 79 16.01 -19.57 -26.62
C ARG A 79 16.17 -18.08 -26.87
N LEU A 80 15.16 -17.28 -26.54
CA LEU A 80 15.15 -15.84 -26.83
C LEU A 80 15.89 -15.02 -25.78
N ALA A 81 15.82 -15.41 -24.51
CA ALA A 81 16.26 -14.58 -23.39
C ALA A 81 17.09 -15.37 -22.36
N GLY A 82 17.48 -16.60 -22.70
CA GLY A 82 18.33 -17.46 -21.89
C GLY A 82 17.57 -18.36 -20.89
N PRO A 83 18.22 -19.41 -20.39
CA PRO A 83 17.57 -20.51 -19.65
C PRO A 83 16.88 -20.09 -18.33
N ARG A 84 17.27 -18.94 -17.77
CA ARG A 84 16.66 -18.39 -16.54
C ARG A 84 15.31 -17.75 -16.84
N ILE A 85 15.23 -16.91 -17.86
CA ILE A 85 13.97 -16.26 -18.29
C ILE A 85 13.00 -17.31 -18.83
N GLY A 86 13.52 -18.33 -19.51
CA GLY A 86 12.75 -19.51 -19.89
C GLY A 86 11.97 -20.14 -18.75
N ARG A 87 12.67 -20.51 -17.66
CA ARG A 87 12.05 -21.16 -16.49
C ARG A 87 10.96 -20.29 -15.82
N ILE A 88 11.20 -18.98 -15.73
CA ILE A 88 10.23 -18.04 -15.16
C ILE A 88 8.97 -17.96 -16.06
N ALA A 89 9.16 -17.78 -17.36
CA ALA A 89 8.05 -17.71 -18.31
C ALA A 89 7.25 -19.02 -18.38
N GLY A 90 7.94 -20.16 -18.30
CA GLY A 90 7.33 -21.49 -18.16
C GLY A 90 6.43 -21.56 -16.93
N ALA A 91 6.98 -21.25 -15.75
CA ALA A 91 6.25 -21.33 -14.48
C ALA A 91 5.03 -20.41 -14.44
N VAL A 92 5.15 -19.18 -14.96
CA VAL A 92 4.02 -18.24 -15.09
C VAL A 92 2.94 -18.80 -16.01
N ALA A 93 3.31 -19.32 -17.18
CA ALA A 93 2.36 -19.91 -18.11
C ALA A 93 1.67 -21.16 -17.54
N GLY A 94 2.41 -22.02 -16.84
CA GLY A 94 1.86 -23.18 -16.15
C GLY A 94 0.87 -22.80 -15.05
N GLY A 95 1.21 -21.78 -14.26
CA GLY A 95 0.31 -21.23 -13.24
C GLY A 95 -0.95 -20.61 -13.84
N LEU A 96 -0.84 -19.85 -14.93
CA LEU A 96 -2.00 -19.25 -15.61
C LEU A 96 -2.94 -20.29 -16.21
N VAL A 97 -2.41 -21.36 -16.82
CA VAL A 97 -3.21 -22.48 -17.33
C VAL A 97 -3.91 -23.23 -16.20
N GLY A 98 -3.22 -23.48 -15.08
CA GLY A 98 -3.83 -24.05 -13.88
C GLY A 98 -4.91 -23.15 -13.27
N THR A 99 -4.69 -21.83 -13.27
CA THR A 99 -5.64 -20.84 -12.74
C THR A 99 -6.88 -20.72 -13.63
N ALA A 100 -6.74 -20.75 -14.96
CA ALA A 100 -7.86 -20.73 -15.89
C ALA A 100 -8.72 -22.01 -15.80
N ALA A 101 -8.08 -23.18 -15.59
CA ALA A 101 -8.79 -24.42 -15.31
C ALA A 101 -9.53 -24.38 -13.95
N GLY A 102 -8.95 -23.74 -12.93
CA GLY A 102 -9.61 -23.49 -11.64
C GLY A 102 -10.79 -22.51 -11.73
N ALA A 103 -10.66 -21.43 -12.52
CA ALA A 103 -11.69 -20.42 -12.71
C ALA A 103 -12.94 -20.94 -13.46
N LEU A 104 -12.79 -21.98 -14.29
CA LEU A 104 -13.90 -22.69 -14.92
C LEU A 104 -14.68 -23.58 -13.94
N ILE A 105 -14.10 -23.90 -12.78
CA ILE A 105 -14.69 -24.79 -11.75
C ILE A 105 -15.17 -24.01 -10.52
N GLY A 106 -14.57 -22.85 -10.21
CA GLY A 106 -14.99 -21.96 -9.13
C GLY A 106 -14.66 -20.52 -9.50
N GLY A 107 -15.67 -19.63 -9.41
CA GLY A 107 -15.67 -18.30 -10.03
C GLY A 107 -14.50 -17.35 -9.70
N VAL A 108 -14.55 -16.20 -10.39
CA VAL A 108 -13.57 -15.11 -10.58
C VAL A 108 -12.59 -14.80 -9.42
N GLY A 109 -12.93 -15.07 -8.16
CA GLY A 109 -12.06 -14.82 -7.00
C GLY A 109 -10.76 -15.65 -6.95
N VAL A 110 -10.69 -16.79 -7.65
CA VAL A 110 -9.49 -17.67 -7.65
C VAL A 110 -8.35 -17.11 -8.51
N GLY A 111 -8.66 -16.23 -9.48
CA GLY A 111 -7.70 -15.71 -10.46
C GLY A 111 -6.58 -14.85 -9.87
N LEU A 112 -6.91 -14.00 -8.88
CA LEU A 112 -5.95 -13.07 -8.28
C LEU A 112 -5.05 -13.75 -7.25
N ALA A 113 -5.55 -14.77 -6.54
CA ALA A 113 -4.74 -15.59 -5.64
C ALA A 113 -3.66 -16.41 -6.39
N GLY A 114 -3.97 -16.85 -7.62
CA GLY A 114 -3.01 -17.58 -8.47
C GLY A 114 -1.82 -16.73 -8.91
N ALA A 115 -2.02 -15.44 -9.21
CA ALA A 115 -0.95 -14.53 -9.62
C ALA A 115 0.05 -14.25 -8.48
N ASP A 116 -0.42 -14.13 -7.23
CA ASP A 116 0.43 -13.94 -6.06
C ASP A 116 1.27 -15.20 -5.73
N ILE A 117 0.69 -16.39 -5.86
CA ILE A 117 1.42 -17.66 -5.65
C ILE A 117 2.58 -17.77 -6.66
N VAL A 118 2.35 -17.41 -7.92
CA VAL A 118 3.39 -17.42 -8.97
C VAL A 118 4.49 -16.39 -8.68
N ALA A 119 4.12 -15.18 -8.25
CA ALA A 119 5.10 -14.14 -7.87
C ALA A 119 5.98 -14.59 -6.68
N ARG A 120 5.39 -15.21 -5.66
CA ARG A 120 6.11 -15.74 -4.49
C ARG A 120 7.05 -16.90 -4.83
N GLN A 121 6.66 -17.76 -5.76
CA GLN A 121 7.52 -18.87 -6.20
C GLN A 121 8.68 -18.37 -7.08
N ALA A 122 8.47 -17.33 -7.89
CA ALA A 122 9.52 -16.70 -8.69
C ALA A 122 10.62 -16.06 -7.82
N VAL A 123 10.26 -15.42 -6.70
CA VAL A 123 11.21 -14.84 -5.74
C VAL A 123 12.09 -15.90 -5.07
N LYS A 124 11.57 -17.10 -4.80
CA LYS A 124 12.32 -18.21 -4.18
C LYS A 124 13.37 -18.83 -5.11
N LEU A 125 13.28 -18.59 -6.42
CA LEU A 125 14.20 -19.15 -7.43
C LEU A 125 15.42 -18.24 -7.70
N VAL A 126 15.51 -17.08 -7.05
CA VAL A 126 16.67 -16.19 -7.11
C VAL A 126 17.67 -16.60 -6.01
N PRO A 127 18.86 -17.12 -6.33
CA PRO A 127 19.86 -17.44 -5.32
C PRO A 127 20.31 -16.16 -4.60
N ARG A 128 20.32 -16.18 -3.27
CA ARG A 128 20.91 -15.10 -2.48
C ARG A 128 22.44 -15.17 -2.58
N PRO A 129 23.15 -14.05 -2.80
CA PRO A 129 24.60 -14.05 -2.64
C PRO A 129 24.94 -14.32 -1.17
N GLU A 130 25.87 -15.24 -0.93
CA GLU A 130 26.47 -15.49 0.39
C GLU A 130 27.13 -14.19 0.89
N PRO A 131 26.86 -13.72 2.11
CA PRO A 131 27.51 -12.54 2.66
C PRO A 131 29.00 -12.81 2.85
N GLY A 132 29.84 -11.90 2.36
CA GLY A 132 31.28 -11.91 2.65
C GLY A 132 31.53 -11.54 4.12
N PRO A 133 32.70 -11.93 4.69
CA PRO A 133 32.96 -11.86 6.13
C PRO A 133 33.09 -10.44 6.72
N ASP A 134 32.89 -9.37 5.93
CA ASP A 134 33.23 -8.00 6.35
C ASP A 134 32.28 -6.91 5.82
N THR A 135 31.02 -7.23 5.54
CA THR A 135 30.03 -6.19 5.16
C THR A 135 29.22 -5.72 6.35
N ASP A 136 29.40 -4.43 6.69
CA ASP A 136 28.46 -3.53 7.38
C ASP A 136 26.99 -3.95 7.11
N PRO A 137 26.13 -4.11 8.14
CA PRO A 137 24.74 -4.55 7.96
C PRO A 137 23.98 -3.58 7.06
N ARG A 138 23.97 -3.87 5.76
CA ARG A 138 23.13 -3.18 4.79
C ARG A 138 21.68 -3.24 5.29
N PRO A 139 20.95 -2.10 5.33
CA PRO A 139 19.55 -2.11 5.70
C PRO A 139 18.80 -3.00 4.71
N THR A 140 18.12 -4.02 5.22
CA THR A 140 17.27 -4.87 4.39
C THR A 140 16.04 -4.06 3.98
N TYR A 141 15.90 -3.82 2.67
CA TYR A 141 14.83 -3.04 2.03
C TYR A 141 13.40 -3.63 2.20
N GLU A 142 13.17 -4.56 3.14
CA GLU A 142 11.89 -5.28 3.30
C GLU A 142 10.91 -4.59 4.28
N ARG A 143 11.30 -3.51 4.96
CA ARG A 143 10.41 -2.77 5.88
C ARG A 143 9.92 -1.48 5.23
N GLY A 144 8.69 -1.46 4.73
CA GLY A 144 7.95 -0.21 4.48
C GLY A 144 7.39 0.30 5.81
N TRP A 145 6.69 1.44 5.81
CA TRP A 145 5.90 1.94 6.96
C TRP A 145 5.45 0.79 7.87
N GLY A 146 6.03 0.69 9.06
CA GLY A 146 5.42 -0.06 10.15
C GLY A 146 5.09 -1.53 9.93
N LYS A 147 5.89 -2.30 9.18
CA LYS A 147 5.74 -3.77 9.24
C LYS A 147 6.39 -4.35 10.49
N GLN A 148 5.82 -4.05 11.65
CA GLN A 148 6.04 -4.82 12.88
C GLN A 148 4.87 -5.79 13.09
N ILE A 149 5.23 -7.04 13.39
CA ILE A 149 4.29 -8.08 13.78
C ILE A 149 3.96 -7.83 15.24
N PRO A 150 2.68 -7.84 15.65
CA PRO A 150 2.34 -7.85 17.08
C PRO A 150 3.18 -8.92 17.76
N GLU A 151 4.01 -8.55 18.74
CA GLU A 151 4.77 -9.55 19.48
C GLU A 151 3.78 -10.47 20.21
N PRO A 152 4.17 -11.72 20.54
CA PRO A 152 3.26 -12.68 21.18
C PRO A 152 2.62 -12.21 22.50
N ASP A 153 3.20 -11.18 23.13
CA ASP A 153 2.68 -10.51 24.33
C ASP A 153 1.62 -9.44 24.02
N GLY A 154 1.31 -9.21 22.75
CA GLY A 154 0.38 -8.17 22.29
C GLY A 154 0.98 -6.78 22.26
N VAL A 155 2.28 -6.61 22.55
CA VAL A 155 2.99 -5.34 22.45
C VAL A 155 3.31 -5.08 20.99
N ILE A 156 2.77 -4.01 20.44
CA ILE A 156 3.20 -3.53 19.14
C ILE A 156 4.46 -2.71 19.38
N ARG A 157 5.60 -3.22 18.92
CA ARG A 157 6.85 -2.46 18.94
C ARG A 157 6.70 -1.27 18.01
N GLU A 158 7.22 -0.13 18.46
CA GLU A 158 7.00 1.20 17.86
C GLU A 158 7.19 1.20 16.35
N ASP A 159 6.08 1.28 15.60
CA ASP A 159 6.10 1.82 14.25
C ASP A 159 6.00 3.35 14.27
N GLN A 160 6.10 3.99 13.10
CA GLN A 160 6.00 5.45 13.00
C GLN A 160 4.71 6.01 13.56
N HIS A 161 3.56 5.41 13.28
CA HIS A 161 2.27 5.92 13.76
C HIS A 161 2.07 5.68 15.26
N HIS A 162 2.57 4.57 15.80
CA HIS A 162 2.65 4.36 17.25
C HIS A 162 3.57 5.34 17.91
N PHE A 163 4.74 5.63 17.33
CA PHE A 163 5.64 6.64 17.85
C PHE A 163 4.98 8.03 17.84
N LEU A 164 4.38 8.41 16.70
CA LEU A 164 3.66 9.67 16.51
C LEU A 164 2.54 9.82 17.55
N TYR A 165 1.80 8.74 17.83
CA TYR A 165 0.72 8.74 18.82
C TYR A 165 1.22 8.70 20.27
N ASN A 166 1.96 7.66 20.66
CA ASN A 166 2.28 7.33 22.05
C ASN A 166 3.22 8.32 22.72
N ASN A 167 4.28 8.69 22.02
CA ASN A 167 5.34 9.47 22.61
C ASN A 167 5.13 10.94 22.32
N ALA A 168 4.75 11.27 21.09
CA ALA A 168 4.82 12.64 20.65
C ALA A 168 3.46 13.34 20.77
N ALA A 169 2.36 12.72 20.31
CA ALA A 169 1.05 13.37 20.34
C ALA A 169 0.46 13.44 21.75
N MET A 170 0.67 12.40 22.57
CA MET A 170 0.23 12.41 23.97
C MET A 170 1.01 13.41 24.82
N ASP A 171 2.30 13.62 24.54
CA ASP A 171 3.09 14.69 25.17
C ASP A 171 2.57 16.07 24.77
N VAL A 172 2.24 16.28 23.50
CA VAL A 172 1.63 17.54 23.04
C VAL A 172 0.26 17.74 23.68
N LEU A 173 -0.57 16.71 23.74
CA LEU A 173 -1.87 16.75 24.39
C LEU A 173 -1.72 17.10 25.89
N ALA A 174 -0.74 16.54 26.58
CA ALA A 174 -0.45 16.85 27.97
C ALA A 174 0.01 18.30 28.17
N GLN A 175 0.86 18.80 27.27
CA GLN A 175 1.31 20.19 27.28
C GLN A 175 0.15 21.17 27.04
N ASP A 176 -0.76 20.84 26.13
CA ASP A 176 -1.93 21.66 25.83
C ASP A 176 -2.99 21.58 26.92
N ALA A 177 -3.18 20.42 27.55
CA ALA A 177 -4.06 20.24 28.71
C ALA A 177 -3.70 21.15 29.88
N ALA A 178 -2.42 21.50 30.05
CA ALA A 178 -1.98 22.45 31.07
C ALA A 178 -2.46 23.90 30.81
N ARG A 179 -2.93 24.21 29.60
CA ARG A 179 -3.28 25.58 29.14
C ARG A 179 -4.72 25.69 28.66
N ASP A 180 -5.30 24.60 28.20
CA ASP A 180 -6.63 24.53 27.60
C ASP A 180 -7.50 23.50 28.35
N PRO A 181 -8.53 23.95 29.10
CA PRO A 181 -9.42 23.05 29.86
C PRO A 181 -10.10 22.00 28.99
N GLU A 182 -10.35 22.30 27.71
CA GLU A 182 -10.95 21.36 26.80
C GLU A 182 -10.01 20.18 26.51
N MET A 183 -8.73 20.48 26.27
CA MET A 183 -7.70 19.47 26.05
C MET A 183 -7.45 18.66 27.32
N ALA A 184 -7.56 19.27 28.50
CA ALA A 184 -7.51 18.56 29.77
C ALA A 184 -8.63 17.51 29.92
N ARG A 185 -9.87 17.86 29.55
CA ARG A 185 -10.99 16.89 29.54
C ARG A 185 -10.73 15.73 28.58
N ILE A 186 -10.23 16.03 27.38
CA ILE A 186 -9.90 15.02 26.37
C ILE A 186 -8.79 14.09 26.89
N GLN A 187 -7.73 14.66 27.47
CA GLN A 187 -6.64 13.89 28.05
C GLN A 187 -7.13 12.97 29.18
N GLN A 188 -7.91 13.52 30.12
CA GLN A 188 -8.47 12.76 31.23
C GLN A 188 -9.36 11.61 30.72
N PHE A 189 -10.18 11.84 29.70
CA PHE A 189 -11.00 10.81 29.10
C PHE A 189 -10.16 9.69 28.49
N LEU A 190 -9.14 10.02 27.69
CA LEU A 190 -8.26 9.02 27.10
C LEU A 190 -7.51 8.21 28.16
N GLN A 191 -7.14 8.84 29.28
CA GLN A 191 -6.49 8.18 30.42
C GLN A 191 -7.45 7.38 31.32
N SER A 192 -8.75 7.56 31.19
CA SER A 192 -9.75 6.88 32.04
C SER A 192 -9.85 5.38 31.77
N ASP A 193 -9.50 4.93 30.56
CA ASP A 193 -9.41 3.53 30.19
C ASP A 193 -8.17 3.31 29.30
N PRO A 194 -7.16 2.52 29.75
CA PRO A 194 -5.96 2.25 28.95
C PRO A 194 -6.27 1.59 27.60
N GLU A 195 -7.44 0.94 27.46
CA GLU A 195 -7.86 0.36 26.19
C GLU A 195 -8.18 1.42 25.14
N TYR A 196 -8.51 2.66 25.49
CA TYR A 196 -8.70 3.72 24.50
C TYR A 196 -7.42 4.04 23.73
N HIS A 197 -6.29 4.13 24.43
CA HIS A 197 -4.98 4.29 23.80
C HIS A 197 -4.66 3.13 22.86
N ARG A 198 -4.89 1.90 23.34
CA ARG A 198 -4.68 0.69 22.55
C ARG A 198 -5.55 0.65 21.28
N MET A 199 -6.82 1.03 21.39
CA MET A 199 -7.73 1.04 20.25
C MET A 199 -7.32 2.09 19.22
N ILE A 200 -6.90 3.29 19.64
CA ILE A 200 -6.38 4.31 18.71
C ILE A 200 -5.14 3.80 17.95
N GLN A 201 -4.17 3.23 18.67
CA GLN A 201 -2.98 2.62 18.08
C GLN A 201 -3.32 1.52 17.07
N MET A 202 -4.25 0.63 17.44
CA MET A 202 -4.67 -0.48 16.60
C MET A 202 -5.42 -0.01 15.35
N GLY A 203 -6.21 1.06 15.48
CA GLY A 203 -6.88 1.72 14.37
C GLY A 203 -5.91 2.26 13.32
N GLY A 204 -4.86 2.97 13.76
CA GLY A 204 -3.82 3.46 12.88
C GLY A 204 -3.04 2.31 12.21
N TRP A 205 -2.52 1.37 13.01
CA TRP A 205 -1.71 0.25 12.51
C TRP A 205 -2.46 -0.64 11.51
N ASN A 206 -3.74 -0.91 11.75
CA ASN A 206 -4.52 -1.77 10.88
C ASN A 206 -4.74 -1.14 9.49
N LEU A 207 -4.64 0.18 9.34
CA LEU A 207 -4.88 0.82 8.04
C LEU A 207 -3.77 0.46 7.02
N ASP A 208 -2.51 0.40 7.46
CA ASP A 208 -1.38 -0.03 6.63
C ASP A 208 -1.27 -1.55 6.48
N SER A 209 -1.71 -2.29 7.50
CA SER A 209 -1.42 -3.73 7.62
C SER A 209 -2.49 -4.62 6.97
N TYR A 210 -3.74 -4.17 6.87
CA TYR A 210 -4.84 -5.02 6.41
C TYR A 210 -5.03 -4.99 4.89
N LEU A 211 -4.30 -5.83 4.18
CA LEU A 211 -4.56 -6.14 2.75
C LEU A 211 -5.76 -7.08 2.53
N GLY A 212 -6.38 -7.63 3.58
CA GLY A 212 -7.26 -8.82 3.45
C GLY A 212 -8.69 -8.74 3.97
N SER A 213 -8.99 -7.91 4.97
CA SER A 213 -10.38 -7.63 5.38
C SER A 213 -10.39 -6.47 6.37
N PRO A 214 -10.71 -5.25 5.93
CA PRO A 214 -10.78 -4.09 6.81
C PRO A 214 -11.87 -4.31 7.87
N ALA A 215 -11.86 -3.49 8.92
CA ALA A 215 -13.08 -3.26 9.69
C ALA A 215 -14.24 -3.00 8.70
N PRO A 216 -15.43 -3.60 8.88
CA PRO A 216 -16.47 -3.63 7.86
C PRO A 216 -16.68 -2.25 7.20
N GLY A 217 -16.38 -2.16 5.90
CA GLY A 217 -16.59 -0.97 5.07
C GLY A 217 -15.49 0.12 5.09
N VAL A 218 -14.27 -0.12 5.59
CA VAL A 218 -13.12 0.78 5.35
C VAL A 218 -12.36 0.22 4.14
N SER A 219 -11.89 1.00 3.16
CA SER A 219 -11.18 0.38 2.04
C SER A 219 -9.76 -0.05 2.46
N PRO A 220 -9.32 -1.30 2.20
CA PRO A 220 -8.02 -1.86 2.66
C PRO A 220 -6.81 -1.41 1.80
N ALA A 221 -6.99 -0.50 0.87
CA ALA A 221 -5.92 -0.14 -0.04
C ALA A 221 -5.09 1.04 0.51
N THR A 222 -3.82 0.79 0.80
CA THR A 222 -2.76 1.80 1.04
C THR A 222 -2.75 2.93 0.00
N PHE A 223 -3.30 2.67 -1.19
CA PHE A 223 -3.54 3.66 -2.24
C PHE A 223 -4.58 4.75 -1.88
N HIS A 224 -5.26 4.65 -0.73
CA HIS A 224 -6.17 5.67 -0.21
C HIS A 224 -5.51 6.68 0.75
N HIS A 225 -4.19 6.58 0.95
CA HIS A 225 -3.46 7.44 1.89
C HIS A 225 -2.96 8.73 1.20
N PHE A 226 -3.25 8.88 -0.09
CA PHE A 226 -2.83 10.01 -0.92
C PHE A 226 -3.94 11.04 -1.06
N THR A 227 -3.57 12.32 -1.10
CA THR A 227 -4.53 13.43 -1.24
C THR A 227 -5.29 13.36 -2.55
N GLU A 228 -4.58 13.09 -3.64
CA GLU A 228 -5.19 12.80 -4.93
C GLU A 228 -5.36 11.28 -5.09
N PRO A 229 -6.42 10.82 -5.78
CA PRO A 229 -6.57 9.40 -6.10
C PRO A 229 -5.32 8.85 -6.81
N PHE A 230 -4.64 7.91 -6.17
CA PHE A 230 -3.42 7.29 -6.70
C PHE A 230 -3.62 6.66 -8.09
N MET A 231 -4.80 6.09 -8.34
CA MET A 231 -5.20 5.47 -9.59
C MET A 231 -6.70 5.69 -9.84
N PRO A 232 -7.17 5.60 -11.10
CA PRO A 232 -8.60 5.62 -11.41
C PRO A 232 -9.37 4.57 -10.58
N GLY A 233 -10.45 4.99 -9.93
CA GLY A 233 -11.26 4.13 -9.07
C GLY A 233 -10.87 4.15 -7.58
N PHE A 234 -9.70 4.69 -7.25
CA PHE A 234 -9.32 4.93 -5.85
C PHE A 234 -9.96 6.21 -5.34
N LYS A 235 -10.12 6.27 -4.02
CA LYS A 235 -10.66 7.42 -3.28
C LYS A 235 -9.52 8.18 -2.62
N PRO A 236 -9.62 9.52 -2.51
CA PRO A 236 -8.60 10.33 -1.86
C PRO A 236 -8.60 10.12 -0.34
N ALA A 237 -7.49 10.48 0.29
CA ALA A 237 -7.30 10.44 1.75
C ALA A 237 -8.40 11.17 2.52
N ALA A 238 -8.83 12.35 2.05
CA ALA A 238 -9.92 13.09 2.69
C ALA A 238 -11.21 12.28 2.76
N TRP A 239 -11.56 11.57 1.69
CA TRP A 239 -12.73 10.69 1.67
C TRP A 239 -12.59 9.54 2.67
N GLN A 240 -11.42 8.91 2.73
CA GLN A 240 -11.16 7.79 3.65
C GLN A 240 -11.19 8.26 5.11
N ALA A 241 -10.59 9.42 5.40
CA ALA A 241 -10.60 10.02 6.73
C ALA A 241 -12.03 10.30 7.19
N ARG A 242 -12.88 10.82 6.28
CA ARG A 242 -14.31 11.00 6.55
C ARG A 242 -15.00 9.69 6.91
N GLN A 243 -14.78 8.62 6.14
CA GLN A 243 -15.41 7.32 6.42
C GLN A 243 -15.02 6.77 7.80
N CYS A 244 -13.75 6.89 8.18
CA CYS A 244 -13.29 6.51 9.51
C CYS A 244 -13.89 7.41 10.60
N TYR A 245 -13.94 8.73 10.36
CA TYR A 245 -14.52 9.69 11.29
C TYR A 245 -16.01 9.46 11.54
N ASP A 246 -16.81 9.25 10.49
CA ASP A 246 -18.25 8.98 10.61
C ASP A 246 -18.49 7.71 11.42
N LYS A 247 -17.70 6.65 11.20
CA LYS A 247 -17.78 5.42 12.00
C LYS A 247 -17.38 5.62 13.45
N ALA A 248 -16.38 6.45 13.71
CA ALA A 248 -16.01 6.82 15.06
C ALA A 248 -17.17 7.54 15.76
N ALA A 249 -17.82 8.48 15.05
CA ALA A 249 -18.97 9.23 15.54
C ALA A 249 -20.18 8.32 15.80
N ASP A 250 -20.51 7.42 14.87
CA ASP A 250 -21.63 6.48 15.03
C ASP A 250 -21.40 5.53 16.21
N SER A 251 -20.18 4.99 16.34
CA SER A 251 -19.80 4.14 17.48
C SER A 251 -19.88 4.91 18.80
N TRP A 252 -19.44 6.17 18.79
CA TRP A 252 -19.53 7.06 19.95
C TRP A 252 -20.98 7.31 20.37
N LYS A 253 -21.86 7.61 19.41
CA LYS A 253 -23.30 7.83 19.66
C LYS A 253 -24.00 6.57 20.17
N ALA A 254 -23.55 5.40 19.74
CA ALA A 254 -24.02 4.11 20.21
C ALA A 254 -23.49 3.72 21.61
N GLY A 255 -22.56 4.49 22.18
CA GLY A 255 -21.92 4.19 23.46
C GLY A 255 -20.76 3.20 23.38
N ASP A 256 -20.38 2.73 22.18
CA ASP A 256 -19.22 1.88 21.97
C ASP A 256 -17.95 2.75 21.87
N ARG A 257 -17.42 3.11 23.04
CA ARG A 257 -16.23 3.97 23.16
C ARG A 257 -14.99 3.31 22.56
N LYS A 258 -14.83 1.99 22.70
CA LYS A 258 -13.65 1.28 22.17
C LYS A 258 -13.65 1.28 20.66
N ALA A 259 -14.77 0.96 20.01
CA ALA A 259 -14.88 1.06 18.56
C ALA A 259 -14.73 2.50 18.06
N ALA A 260 -15.27 3.48 18.79
CA ALA A 260 -15.09 4.89 18.46
C ALA A 260 -13.60 5.28 18.43
N MET A 261 -12.85 4.90 19.47
CA MET A 261 -11.41 5.17 19.57
C MET A 261 -10.60 4.44 18.49
N TYR A 262 -11.01 3.24 18.11
CA TYR A 262 -10.40 2.52 16.98
C TYR A 262 -10.55 3.26 15.65
N TYR A 263 -11.78 3.62 15.29
CA TYR A 263 -12.01 4.32 14.03
C TYR A 263 -11.43 5.74 14.04
N LEU A 264 -11.40 6.40 15.20
CA LEU A 264 -10.75 7.70 15.36
C LEU A 264 -9.23 7.59 15.14
N GLY A 265 -8.59 6.54 15.66
CA GLY A 265 -7.18 6.27 15.39
C GLY A 265 -6.89 6.03 13.92
N ALA A 266 -7.77 5.31 13.23
CA ALA A 266 -7.67 5.12 11.77
C ALA A 266 -7.81 6.45 11.00
N ALA A 267 -8.72 7.34 11.42
CA ALA A 267 -8.89 8.66 10.80
C ALA A 267 -7.66 9.56 11.04
N VAL A 268 -7.11 9.56 12.26
CA VAL A 268 -5.90 10.30 12.62
C VAL A 268 -4.69 9.83 11.80
N HIS A 269 -4.52 8.52 11.62
CA HIS A 269 -3.45 7.98 10.80
C HIS A 269 -3.47 8.58 9.37
N ILE A 270 -4.65 8.67 8.74
CA ILE A 270 -4.78 9.27 7.40
C ILE A 270 -4.40 10.76 7.41
N ALA A 271 -4.80 11.49 8.46
CA ALA A 271 -4.43 12.90 8.63
C ALA A 271 -2.91 13.09 8.84
N GLN A 272 -2.26 12.14 9.53
CA GLN A 272 -0.81 12.12 9.71
C GLN A 272 -0.09 11.82 8.40
N ASP A 273 -0.58 10.85 7.62
CA ASP A 273 0.00 10.49 6.33
C ASP A 273 0.06 11.70 5.39
N VAL A 274 -1.06 12.39 5.20
CA VAL A 274 -1.08 13.58 4.30
C VAL A 274 -0.28 14.77 4.83
N ALA A 275 0.19 14.75 6.08
CA ALA A 275 1.14 15.74 6.58
C ALA A 275 2.54 15.53 5.99
N LEU A 276 2.79 14.36 5.41
CA LEU A 276 4.04 14.02 4.77
C LEU A 276 3.95 14.32 3.28
N PRO A 277 4.95 15.01 2.71
CA PRO A 277 4.78 15.57 1.37
C PRO A 277 4.65 14.48 0.31
N GLN A 278 5.23 13.29 0.52
CA GLN A 278 5.10 12.19 -0.44
C GLN A 278 3.66 11.62 -0.54
N HIS A 279 2.86 11.72 0.53
CA HIS A 279 1.45 11.37 0.52
C HIS A 279 0.57 12.55 0.06
N ALA A 280 0.99 13.78 0.37
CA ALA A 280 0.29 15.00 -0.02
C ALA A 280 0.32 15.28 -1.53
N ILE A 281 1.49 15.16 -2.16
CA ILE A 281 1.71 15.57 -3.57
C ILE A 281 1.00 14.63 -4.56
N GLY A 282 0.67 13.39 -4.15
CA GLY A 282 -0.02 12.40 -5.01
C GLY A 282 0.77 11.91 -6.22
N GLU A 283 1.91 12.52 -6.55
CA GLU A 283 2.75 12.03 -7.62
C GLU A 283 3.56 10.82 -7.13
N VAL A 284 3.15 9.60 -7.49
CA VAL A 284 3.94 8.38 -7.26
C VAL A 284 4.37 7.78 -8.60
N SER A 285 5.64 7.90 -9.01
CA SER A 285 6.14 7.05 -10.10
C SER A 285 6.53 5.70 -9.51
N PHE A 286 5.91 4.63 -9.99
CA PHE A 286 5.82 3.34 -9.31
C PHE A 286 7.15 2.72 -8.85
N VAL A 287 8.25 2.95 -9.58
CA VAL A 287 9.55 2.30 -9.30
C VAL A 287 10.51 3.19 -8.51
N GLY A 288 10.71 4.44 -8.95
CA GLY A 288 11.62 5.37 -8.27
C GLY A 288 11.05 5.90 -6.94
N LYS A 289 9.72 6.02 -6.83
CA LYS A 289 9.09 6.62 -5.65
C LYS A 289 8.75 5.62 -4.56
N MET A 290 8.53 4.33 -4.84
CA MET A 290 8.36 3.33 -3.77
C MET A 290 9.66 3.15 -2.97
N ILE A 291 10.82 3.15 -3.64
CA ILE A 291 12.12 3.08 -2.95
C ILE A 291 12.39 4.37 -2.16
N GLY A 292 12.17 5.53 -2.77
CA GLY A 292 12.36 6.82 -2.10
C GLY A 292 11.44 7.03 -0.89
N HIS A 293 10.16 6.70 -1.03
CA HIS A 293 9.12 6.76 0.01
C HIS A 293 9.55 5.93 1.23
N GLN A 294 9.77 4.62 1.00
CA GLN A 294 10.23 3.69 2.02
C GLN A 294 11.54 4.10 2.69
N MET A 295 12.48 4.65 1.94
CA MET A 295 13.74 5.15 2.51
C MET A 295 13.55 6.36 3.42
N MET A 296 12.64 7.29 3.08
CA MET A 296 12.35 8.46 3.90
C MET A 296 11.64 8.06 5.20
N GLU A 297 10.71 7.12 5.11
CA GLU A 297 10.11 6.49 6.29
C GLU A 297 11.13 5.83 7.19
N ASN A 298 11.91 4.90 6.67
CA ASN A 298 12.92 4.19 7.46
C ASN A 298 13.93 5.16 8.09
N TRP A 299 14.26 6.24 7.38
CA TRP A 299 15.08 7.30 7.94
C TRP A 299 14.37 7.97 9.14
N ALA A 300 13.10 8.34 9.02
CA ALA A 300 12.38 8.98 10.13
C ALA A 300 12.17 8.06 11.32
N GLU A 301 12.01 6.73 11.11
CA GLU A 301 12.03 5.72 12.17
C GLU A 301 13.32 5.82 12.99
N SER A 302 14.47 5.97 12.32
CA SER A 302 15.76 6.10 13.00
C SER A 302 15.94 7.42 13.77
N GLN A 303 15.06 8.40 13.56
CA GLN A 303 15.19 9.74 14.13
C GLN A 303 14.14 10.08 15.19
N PHE A 304 13.25 9.15 15.55
CA PHE A 304 12.14 9.35 16.49
C PHE A 304 12.47 10.24 17.70
N ASP A 305 13.55 9.98 18.44
CA ASP A 305 13.91 10.79 19.61
C ASP A 305 14.16 12.28 19.27
N ARG A 306 14.69 12.59 18.08
CA ARG A 306 14.92 13.95 17.61
C ARG A 306 13.65 14.62 17.05
N LEU A 307 12.65 13.81 16.70
CA LEU A 307 11.38 14.25 16.14
C LEU A 307 10.33 14.54 17.21
N LYS A 308 10.61 14.25 18.49
CA LYS A 308 9.76 14.67 19.62
C LYS A 308 9.63 16.21 19.61
N PRO A 309 8.41 16.75 19.75
CA PRO A 309 8.21 18.18 19.94
C PRO A 309 8.97 18.69 21.16
N ALA A 310 9.54 19.89 21.07
CA ALA A 310 10.19 20.51 22.22
C ALA A 310 9.14 20.90 23.27
N PRO A 311 9.49 20.93 24.57
CA PRO A 311 8.60 21.47 25.59
C PRO A 311 8.16 22.89 25.22
N GLY A 312 6.85 23.13 25.17
CA GLY A 312 6.28 24.41 24.74
C GLY A 312 5.64 24.37 23.36
N GLU A 313 6.06 23.46 22.48
CA GLU A 313 5.50 23.27 21.13
C GLU A 313 4.15 22.55 21.20
N GLY A 314 3.10 23.31 21.55
CA GLY A 314 1.73 22.83 21.61
C GLY A 314 1.18 22.38 20.26
N GLY A 315 -0.04 21.86 20.25
CA GLY A 315 -0.70 21.30 19.08
C GLY A 315 -0.82 22.27 17.91
N ALA A 316 -0.95 21.69 16.72
CA ALA A 316 -1.32 22.38 15.50
C ALA A 316 -2.82 22.16 15.30
N TYR A 317 -3.56 23.26 15.29
CA TYR A 317 -5.02 23.27 15.25
C TYR A 317 -5.47 23.97 13.97
N PRO A 318 -5.52 23.27 12.82
CA PRO A 318 -6.15 23.79 11.61
C PRO A 318 -7.56 24.30 11.92
N ASP A 319 -7.95 25.43 11.32
CA ASP A 319 -9.33 25.94 11.39
C ASP A 319 -10.21 25.17 10.41
N ALA A 320 -10.34 23.86 10.65
CA ALA A 320 -11.14 22.95 9.87
C ALA A 320 -12.42 22.57 10.63
N ARG A 321 -13.54 22.52 9.92
CA ARG A 321 -14.86 22.20 10.48
C ARG A 321 -15.29 20.78 10.19
N THR A 322 -14.57 20.09 9.32
CA THR A 322 -14.85 18.73 8.88
C THR A 322 -13.52 17.95 8.78
N PRO A 323 -13.55 16.61 8.91
CA PRO A 323 -12.34 15.80 8.74
C PRO A 323 -11.75 15.92 7.33
N GLU A 324 -12.56 16.15 6.30
CA GLU A 324 -12.07 16.40 4.94
C GLU A 324 -11.30 17.71 4.85
N GLU A 325 -11.87 18.82 5.33
CA GLU A 325 -11.19 20.12 5.34
C GLU A 325 -9.88 20.04 6.12
N PHE A 326 -9.85 19.28 7.22
CA PHE A 326 -8.66 19.08 8.05
C PHE A 326 -7.55 18.40 7.24
N VAL A 327 -7.85 17.27 6.58
CA VAL A 327 -6.91 16.52 5.73
C VAL A 327 -6.46 17.34 4.53
N GLU A 328 -7.38 18.01 3.84
CA GLU A 328 -7.05 18.84 2.69
C GLU A 328 -6.18 20.05 3.06
N GLN A 329 -6.44 20.71 4.19
CA GLN A 329 -5.62 21.81 4.67
C GLN A 329 -4.20 21.34 4.98
N ILE A 330 -4.06 20.24 5.72
CA ILE A 330 -2.75 19.67 6.03
C ILE A 330 -1.98 19.34 4.76
N SER A 331 -2.63 18.68 3.81
CA SER A 331 -2.02 18.29 2.55
C SER A 331 -1.56 19.50 1.72
N ARG A 332 -2.40 20.54 1.61
CA ARG A 332 -2.04 21.77 0.90
C ARG A 332 -0.80 22.42 1.50
N GLU A 333 -0.74 22.50 2.83
CA GLU A 333 0.39 23.10 3.53
C GLU A 333 1.66 22.23 3.39
N ALA A 334 1.57 20.91 3.51
CA ALA A 334 2.69 19.99 3.29
C ALA A 334 3.23 20.09 1.84
N THR A 335 2.32 20.21 0.87
CA THR A 335 2.67 20.40 -0.55
C THR A 335 3.32 21.76 -0.80
N ALA A 336 2.79 22.83 -0.20
CA ALA A 336 3.30 24.18 -0.38
C ALA A 336 4.69 24.36 0.25
N GLU A 337 4.91 23.82 1.45
CA GLU A 337 6.16 23.96 2.20
C GLU A 337 7.27 23.06 1.62
N TYR A 338 6.94 21.82 1.25
CA TYR A 338 7.96 20.79 0.99
C TYR A 338 7.83 20.10 -0.37
N GLY A 339 6.83 20.47 -1.17
CA GLY A 339 6.54 19.78 -2.42
C GLY A 339 7.72 19.78 -3.39
N GLN A 340 8.40 20.91 -3.51
CA GLN A 340 9.57 21.02 -4.38
C GLN A 340 10.76 20.22 -3.84
N ALA A 341 11.05 20.38 -2.56
CA ALA A 341 12.08 19.67 -1.83
C ALA A 341 11.96 18.15 -2.04
N VAL A 342 10.78 17.58 -1.80
CA VAL A 342 10.56 16.13 -1.96
C VAL A 342 10.66 15.68 -3.42
N ARG A 343 10.20 16.50 -4.37
CA ARG A 343 10.41 16.23 -5.81
C ARG A 343 11.90 16.16 -6.16
N ASP A 344 12.71 17.06 -5.62
CA ASP A 344 14.15 17.09 -5.84
C ASP A 344 14.85 15.88 -5.21
N ALA A 345 14.45 15.49 -3.99
CA ALA A 345 14.95 14.31 -3.31
C ALA A 345 14.61 13.01 -4.05
N PHE A 346 13.39 12.88 -4.60
CA PHE A 346 13.05 11.71 -5.40
C PHE A 346 13.85 11.62 -6.70
N ARG A 347 14.12 12.75 -7.37
CA ARG A 347 15.03 12.77 -8.52
C ARG A 347 16.44 12.35 -8.11
N TYR A 348 16.91 12.82 -6.96
CA TYR A 348 18.22 12.46 -6.43
C TYR A 348 18.34 10.95 -6.16
N VAL A 349 17.38 10.36 -5.44
CA VAL A 349 17.37 8.92 -5.15
C VAL A 349 17.31 8.10 -6.45
N GLY A 350 16.49 8.50 -7.41
CA GLY A 350 16.44 7.87 -8.74
C GLY A 350 17.79 7.90 -9.45
N HIS A 351 18.48 9.05 -9.45
CA HIS A 351 19.82 9.17 -10.01
C HIS A 351 20.86 8.32 -9.26
N ARG A 352 20.75 8.24 -7.93
CA ARG A 352 21.66 7.43 -7.10
C ARG A 352 21.52 5.95 -7.40
N VAL A 353 20.30 5.42 -7.42
CA VAL A 353 20.01 4.02 -7.76
C VAL A 353 20.56 3.68 -9.15
N GLU A 354 20.41 4.59 -10.11
CA GLU A 354 20.97 4.40 -11.45
C GLU A 354 22.51 4.40 -11.46
N LYS A 355 23.16 5.29 -10.69
CA LYS A 355 24.62 5.30 -10.52
C LYS A 355 25.13 4.02 -9.87
N GLU A 356 24.50 3.56 -8.79
CA GLU A 356 24.84 2.30 -8.13
C GLU A 356 24.69 1.11 -9.08
N ARG A 357 23.63 1.09 -9.90
CA ARG A 357 23.43 0.07 -10.95
C ARG A 357 24.54 0.08 -11.99
N GLN A 358 25.12 1.25 -12.27
CA GLN A 358 26.24 1.42 -13.18
C GLN A 358 27.63 1.23 -12.51
N GLY A 359 27.68 0.93 -11.21
CA GLY A 359 28.93 0.83 -10.45
C GLY A 359 29.65 2.16 -10.26
N LEU A 360 28.94 3.28 -10.38
CA LEU A 360 29.49 4.63 -10.22
C LEU A 360 29.45 5.06 -8.74
N PRO A 361 30.43 5.86 -8.27
CA PRO A 361 30.42 6.40 -6.92
C PRO A 361 29.19 7.26 -6.65
N THR A 362 28.66 7.16 -5.43
CA THR A 362 27.58 7.99 -4.91
C THR A 362 28.09 8.87 -3.78
N ASP A 363 27.68 10.14 -3.76
CA ASP A 363 27.97 11.05 -2.67
C ASP A 363 26.87 10.89 -1.60
N HIS A 364 27.24 10.55 -0.37
CA HIS A 364 26.27 10.27 0.69
C HIS A 364 25.91 11.50 1.53
N ALA A 365 26.70 12.58 1.48
CA ALA A 365 26.58 13.70 2.43
C ALA A 365 25.35 14.59 2.19
N SER A 366 24.94 14.79 0.93
CA SER A 366 23.83 15.68 0.57
C SER A 366 22.43 15.15 0.94
N GLN A 367 22.31 13.86 1.27
CA GLN A 367 21.03 13.21 1.54
C GLN A 367 20.59 13.37 2.99
N THR A 368 21.51 13.29 3.94
CA THR A 368 21.23 13.39 5.38
C THR A 368 20.71 14.76 5.78
N ASP A 369 21.26 15.83 5.20
CA ASP A 369 20.88 17.20 5.55
C ASP A 369 19.46 17.52 5.07
N PHE A 370 19.17 17.19 3.80
CA PHE A 370 17.83 17.35 3.22
C PHE A 370 16.77 16.56 3.99
N GLN A 371 17.04 15.29 4.28
CA GLN A 371 16.11 14.44 5.02
C GLN A 371 15.86 14.99 6.43
N SER A 372 16.90 15.49 7.09
CA SER A 372 16.79 16.01 8.46
C SER A 372 15.91 17.24 8.60
N GLU A 373 16.03 18.20 7.70
CA GLU A 373 15.32 19.47 7.81
C GLU A 373 13.85 19.31 7.41
N VAL A 374 13.61 18.94 6.14
CA VAL A 374 12.26 18.88 5.56
C VAL A 374 11.40 17.84 6.26
N TYR A 375 11.91 16.63 6.38
CA TYR A 375 11.12 15.53 6.92
C TYR A 375 11.01 15.61 8.44
N GLY A 376 12.02 16.19 9.11
CA GLY A 376 11.96 16.47 10.53
C GLY A 376 10.84 17.45 10.87
N HIS A 377 10.69 18.51 10.07
CA HIS A 377 9.60 19.47 10.22
C HIS A 377 8.22 18.85 9.97
N THR A 378 8.06 18.04 8.92
CA THR A 378 6.76 17.42 8.59
C THR A 378 6.35 16.39 9.64
N MET A 379 7.30 15.61 10.19
CA MET A 379 7.01 14.66 11.26
C MET A 379 6.59 15.37 12.55
N LYS A 380 7.33 16.40 12.98
CA LYS A 380 6.94 17.22 14.15
C LYS A 380 5.56 17.84 13.97
N ARG A 381 5.22 18.24 12.75
CA ARG A 381 3.89 18.74 12.40
C ARG A 381 2.83 17.63 12.49
N ALA A 382 3.06 16.44 11.93
CA ALA A 382 2.14 15.30 12.01
C ALA A 382 1.78 14.94 13.47
N VAL A 383 2.78 14.97 14.36
CA VAL A 383 2.57 14.81 15.81
C VAL A 383 1.58 15.83 16.34
N ARG A 384 1.85 17.11 16.06
CA ARG A 384 1.10 18.24 16.62
C ARG A 384 -0.33 18.31 16.10
N LEU A 385 -0.64 17.71 14.96
CA LEU A 385 -1.98 17.68 14.38
C LEU A 385 -2.94 16.72 15.10
N THR A 386 -2.40 15.69 15.75
CA THR A 386 -3.22 14.64 16.38
C THR A 386 -4.14 15.18 17.49
N PRO A 387 -3.66 16.01 18.45
CA PRO A 387 -4.53 16.64 19.44
C PRO A 387 -5.59 17.56 18.81
N GLY A 388 -5.27 18.23 17.70
CA GLY A 388 -6.22 19.05 16.95
C GLY A 388 -7.37 18.23 16.36
N PHE A 389 -7.06 17.05 15.82
CA PHE A 389 -8.08 16.15 15.28
C PHE A 389 -8.98 15.57 16.38
N PHE A 390 -8.41 15.23 17.55
CA PHE A 390 -9.21 14.82 18.71
C PHE A 390 -10.13 15.93 19.18
N ARG A 391 -9.62 17.16 19.29
CA ARG A 391 -10.42 18.32 19.67
C ARG A 391 -11.63 18.50 18.75
N MET A 392 -11.42 18.44 17.43
CA MET A 392 -12.50 18.49 16.44
C MET A 392 -13.55 17.40 16.69
N PHE A 393 -13.12 16.14 16.85
CA PHE A 393 -14.01 15.02 17.12
C PHE A 393 -14.86 15.23 18.38
N PHE A 394 -14.24 15.55 19.51
CA PHE A 394 -14.96 15.67 20.77
C PHE A 394 -15.87 16.90 20.80
N ARG A 395 -15.50 18.01 20.15
CA ARG A 395 -16.39 19.17 19.94
C ARG A 395 -17.61 18.81 19.14
N ASP A 396 -17.43 18.09 18.04
CA ASP A 396 -18.55 17.65 17.19
C ASP A 396 -19.50 16.75 17.95
N MET A 397 -18.97 15.84 18.79
CA MET A 397 -19.80 14.96 19.61
C MET A 397 -20.55 15.74 20.70
N GLU A 398 -19.89 16.68 21.37
CA GLU A 398 -20.51 17.56 22.38
C GLU A 398 -21.63 18.43 21.75
N ALA A 399 -21.37 19.03 20.58
CA ALA A 399 -22.35 19.83 19.84
C ALA A 399 -23.58 19.01 19.39
N GLN A 400 -23.42 17.70 19.21
CA GLN A 400 -24.49 16.77 18.88
C GLN A 400 -25.22 16.19 20.11
N GLY A 401 -24.87 16.61 21.33
CA GLY A 401 -25.48 16.13 22.58
C GLY A 401 -24.88 14.83 23.12
N TYR A 402 -23.69 14.46 22.67
CA TYR A 402 -22.94 13.28 23.12
C TYR A 402 -21.59 13.69 23.74
N PRO A 403 -21.58 14.49 24.82
CA PRO A 403 -20.34 14.94 25.44
C PRO A 403 -19.53 13.78 26.02
N ILE A 404 -18.24 14.03 26.28
CA ILE A 404 -17.43 13.19 27.17
C ILE A 404 -18.16 13.09 28.52
N GLN A 405 -18.43 11.87 28.97
CA GLN A 405 -18.96 11.61 30.31
C GLN A 405 -17.77 11.48 31.27
N GLY A 406 -17.79 12.24 32.36
CA GLY A 406 -16.74 12.29 33.36
C GLY A 406 -16.80 11.16 34.39
#